data_AF-A0A969QWB2-F1
#
_entry.id   AF-A0A969QWB2-F1
#
_cell.length_a   1.000
_cell.length_b   1.000
_cell.length_c   1.000
_cell.angle_alpha   90.00
_cell.angle_beta   90.00
_cell.angle_gamma   90.00
#
_symmetry.space_group_name_H-M   'P 1'
#
loop_
_entity.id
_entity.type
_entity.pdbx_description
1 polymer ?
#
loop_
_entity_poly.entity_id
_entity_poly.type
_entity_poly.pdbx_seq_one_letter_code
_entity_poly.pdbx_strand_id
1 'polypeptide(L)'
;WRARPFFDIDIKGVGSHGARPENSIDPVVVASQIVTALQTIVARNAKPTDTLVISVTRIRAGDAYNVIPQTARLSGTVRAFSDDVMQLIGRNLARVAEGGKDAMQVLFARHHVRVFRFVLRVLASQELYILLQPAWCTVS
;
A
#
# COMPACT_ATOMS: atom_id res chain seq x y z
N TRP A 1 5.36 -3.22 25.68
CA TRP A 1 4.86 -3.01 24.32
C TRP A 1 5.75 -1.98 23.61
N ARG A 2 6.79 -2.42 22.89
CA ARG A 2 7.69 -1.53 22.13
C ARG A 2 7.02 -1.06 20.84
N ALA A 3 7.21 0.21 20.48
CA ALA A 3 6.83 0.92 19.25
C ALA A 3 5.45 0.62 18.63
N ARG A 4 4.69 1.66 18.27
CA ARG A 4 3.51 1.52 17.40
C ARG A 4 3.89 1.86 15.97
N PRO A 5 4.36 0.90 15.14
CA PRO A 5 4.68 1.23 13.77
C PRO A 5 3.42 1.49 12.97
N PHE A 6 3.40 2.62 12.27
CA PHE A 6 2.32 3.04 11.37
C PHE A 6 2.78 2.88 9.92
N PHE A 7 1.85 2.59 9.02
CA PHE A 7 2.09 2.64 7.59
C PHE A 7 1.05 3.50 6.87
N ASP A 8 1.50 4.18 5.82
CA ASP A 8 0.66 4.83 4.82
C ASP A 8 1.01 4.27 3.43
N ILE A 9 0.00 3.99 2.60
CA ILE A 9 0.15 3.63 1.18
C ILE A 9 -0.68 4.62 0.35
N ASP A 10 0.01 5.41 -0.46
CA ASP A 10 -0.61 6.35 -1.41
C ASP A 10 -0.71 5.73 -2.81
N ILE A 11 -1.93 5.68 -3.32
CA ILE A 11 -2.28 5.12 -4.63
C ILE A 11 -2.78 6.25 -5.51
N LYS A 12 -2.18 6.43 -6.69
CA LYS A 12 -2.65 7.32 -7.74
C LYS A 12 -3.12 6.50 -8.93
N GLY A 13 -4.38 6.67 -9.28
CA GLY A 13 -5.02 6.13 -10.47
C GLY A 13 -5.31 7.21 -11.49
N VAL A 14 -6.36 6.98 -12.29
CA VAL A 14 -6.90 7.94 -13.25
C VAL A 14 -8.39 8.04 -13.00
N GLY A 15 -8.87 9.22 -12.63
CA GLY A 15 -10.28 9.43 -12.36
C GLY A 15 -11.13 9.48 -13.63
N SER A 16 -12.42 9.18 -13.51
CA SER A 16 -13.38 9.22 -14.63
C SER A 16 -14.80 9.38 -14.10
N HIS A 17 -15.75 9.62 -15.00
CA HIS A 17 -17.16 9.47 -14.68
C HIS A 17 -17.45 7.99 -14.33
N GLY A 18 -18.27 7.74 -13.30
CA GLY A 18 -18.58 6.37 -12.82
C GLY A 18 -19.25 5.49 -13.87
N ALA A 19 -19.91 6.10 -14.86
CA ALA A 19 -20.49 5.39 -16.02
C ALA A 19 -19.49 5.13 -17.17
N ARG A 20 -18.22 5.52 -17.02
CA ARG A 20 -17.14 5.31 -18.02
C ARG A 20 -15.87 4.77 -17.36
N PRO A 21 -15.95 3.59 -16.70
CA PRO A 21 -14.81 3.02 -15.97
C PRO A 21 -13.63 2.63 -16.88
N GLU A 22 -13.87 2.35 -18.16
CA GLU A 22 -12.84 2.01 -19.15
C GLU A 22 -11.84 3.13 -19.44
N ASN A 23 -12.20 4.38 -19.14
CA ASN A 23 -11.32 5.54 -19.25
C ASN A 23 -10.55 5.84 -17.94
N SER A 24 -10.65 4.97 -16.95
CA SER A 24 -10.13 5.17 -15.61
C SER A 24 -9.12 4.10 -15.23
N ILE A 25 -8.37 4.38 -14.17
CA ILE A 25 -7.80 3.32 -13.34
C ILE A 25 -8.28 3.59 -11.93
N ASP A 26 -9.19 2.76 -11.45
CA ASP A 26 -9.87 2.99 -10.19
C ASP A 26 -8.94 2.72 -8.99
N PRO A 27 -8.50 3.76 -8.26
CA PRO A 27 -7.63 3.57 -7.10
C PRO A 27 -8.35 2.93 -5.91
N VAL A 28 -9.70 2.93 -5.87
CA VAL A 28 -10.49 2.24 -4.83
C VAL A 28 -10.37 0.73 -5.00
N VAL A 29 -10.47 0.25 -6.24
CA VAL A 29 -10.30 -1.17 -6.57
C VAL A 29 -8.88 -1.63 -6.24
N VAL A 30 -7.86 -0.84 -6.64
CA VAL A 30 -6.46 -1.11 -6.31
C VAL A 30 -6.25 -1.16 -4.80
N ALA A 31 -6.79 -0.19 -4.07
CA ALA A 31 -6.69 -0.14 -2.61
C ALA A 31 -7.29 -1.40 -1.97
N SER A 32 -8.46 -1.84 -2.44
CA SER A 32 -9.15 -3.03 -1.92
C SER A 32 -8.36 -4.33 -2.16
N GLN A 33 -7.74 -4.45 -3.34
CA GLN A 33 -6.86 -5.58 -3.66
C GLN A 33 -5.61 -5.59 -2.78
N ILE A 34 -4.98 -4.43 -2.57
CA ILE A 34 -3.83 -4.30 -1.67
C ILE A 34 -4.23 -4.72 -0.26
N VAL A 35 -5.35 -4.22 0.28
CA VAL A 35 -5.83 -4.59 1.62
C VAL A 35 -5.98 -6.10 1.78
N THR A 36 -6.55 -6.76 0.77
CA THR A 36 -6.71 -8.23 0.75
C THR A 36 -5.36 -8.93 0.72
N ALA A 37 -4.45 -8.49 -0.15
CA ALA A 37 -3.11 -9.05 -0.28
C ALA A 37 -2.27 -8.87 1.00
N LEU A 38 -2.43 -7.77 1.73
CA LEU A 38 -1.75 -7.55 3.01
C LEU A 38 -2.08 -8.63 4.05
N GLN A 39 -3.28 -9.20 4.02
CA GLN A 39 -3.66 -10.27 4.97
C GLN A 39 -2.85 -11.55 4.75
N THR A 40 -2.36 -11.77 3.52
CA THR A 40 -1.53 -12.94 3.18
C THR A 40 -0.14 -12.87 3.83
N ILE A 41 0.34 -11.68 4.20
CA ILE A 41 1.63 -11.52 4.87
C ILE A 41 1.58 -12.25 6.22
N VAL A 42 0.53 -12.00 7.00
CA VAL A 42 0.34 -12.65 8.31
C VAL A 42 0.13 -14.15 8.14
N ALA A 43 -0.71 -14.56 7.19
CA ALA A 43 -1.11 -15.95 7.04
C ALA A 43 -0.06 -16.87 6.39
N ARG A 44 0.87 -16.32 5.58
CA ARG A 44 1.75 -17.12 4.69
C ARG A 44 3.24 -16.80 4.79
N ASN A 45 3.64 -15.72 5.47
CA ASN A 45 5.06 -15.29 5.50
C ASN A 45 5.66 -15.28 6.92
N ALA A 46 4.84 -15.30 7.97
CA ALA A 46 5.32 -15.43 9.36
C ALA A 46 5.28 -16.89 9.81
N LYS A 47 6.19 -17.29 10.72
CA LYS A 47 6.09 -18.60 11.36
C LYS A 47 4.82 -18.62 12.23
N PRO A 48 4.13 -19.76 12.38
CA PRO A 48 2.97 -19.85 13.27
C PRO A 48 3.28 -19.47 14.73
N THR A 49 4.54 -19.59 15.15
CA THR A 49 5.03 -19.20 16.48
C THR A 49 5.32 -17.70 16.62
N ASP A 50 5.45 -16.98 15.51
CA ASP A 50 5.74 -15.55 15.52
C ASP A 50 4.44 -14.77 15.69
N THR A 51 4.41 -13.84 16.63
CA THR A 51 3.22 -12.99 16.83
C THR A 51 3.33 -11.74 15.96
N LEU A 52 2.42 -11.64 14.99
CA LEU A 52 2.32 -10.55 14.02
C LEU A 52 0.85 -10.11 13.87
N VAL A 53 0.61 -8.81 13.90
CA VAL A 53 -0.68 -8.21 13.54
C VAL A 53 -0.46 -7.09 12.52
N ILE A 54 -1.21 -7.13 11.42
CA ILE A 54 -1.33 -6.02 10.47
C ILE A 54 -2.78 -5.57 10.50
N SER A 55 -3.01 -4.27 10.65
CA SER A 55 -4.36 -3.69 10.66
C SER A 55 -4.40 -2.50 9.71
N VAL A 56 -5.23 -2.59 8.68
CA VAL A 56 -5.60 -1.42 7.87
C VAL A 56 -6.74 -0.73 8.61
N THR A 57 -6.47 0.45 9.16
CA THR A 57 -7.42 1.17 10.03
C THR A 57 -8.10 2.33 9.32
N ARG A 58 -7.64 2.68 8.12
CA ARG A 58 -8.22 3.77 7.33
C ARG A 58 -8.06 3.53 5.83
N ILE A 59 -9.15 3.76 5.11
CA ILE A 59 -9.19 3.85 3.65
C ILE A 59 -9.88 5.16 3.30
N ARG A 60 -9.28 6.00 2.46
CA ARG A 60 -9.88 7.24 1.97
C ARG A 60 -9.69 7.37 0.46
N ALA A 61 -10.79 7.59 -0.27
CA ALA A 61 -10.77 7.78 -1.72
C ALA A 61 -12.09 8.41 -2.19
N GLY A 62 -12.01 9.52 -2.92
CA GLY A 62 -13.17 10.20 -3.52
C GLY A 62 -14.16 10.81 -2.52
N ASP A 63 -15.00 11.70 -3.04
CA ASP A 63 -16.06 12.39 -2.27
C ASP A 63 -17.43 12.34 -2.98
N ALA A 64 -17.45 12.07 -4.29
CA ALA A 64 -18.66 12.07 -5.11
C ALA A 64 -19.10 10.65 -5.48
N TYR A 65 -20.42 10.41 -5.49
CA TYR A 65 -21.01 9.08 -5.73
C TYR A 65 -20.83 8.55 -7.16
N ASN A 66 -20.65 9.44 -8.13
CA ASN A 66 -20.62 9.11 -9.56
C ASN A 66 -19.27 9.44 -10.22
N VAL A 67 -18.20 9.59 -9.44
CA VAL A 67 -16.86 9.89 -9.95
C VAL A 67 -15.88 8.88 -9.39
N ILE A 68 -15.15 8.21 -10.29
CA ILE A 68 -13.99 7.40 -9.93
C ILE A 68 -12.87 8.38 -9.53
N PRO A 69 -12.32 8.29 -8.30
CA PRO A 69 -11.36 9.27 -7.82
C PRO A 69 -9.99 9.09 -8.49
N GLN A 70 -9.15 10.14 -8.40
CA GLN A 70 -7.78 10.08 -8.90
C GLN A 70 -6.81 9.44 -7.91
N THR A 71 -7.16 9.39 -6.62
CA THR A 71 -6.27 8.90 -5.56
C THR A 71 -7.02 8.11 -4.50
N ALA A 72 -6.30 7.21 -3.83
CA ALA A 72 -6.71 6.54 -2.62
C ALA A 72 -5.53 6.49 -1.63
N ARG A 73 -5.83 6.58 -0.33
CA ARG A 73 -4.84 6.41 0.74
C ARG A 73 -5.30 5.31 1.69
N LEU A 74 -4.43 4.34 1.91
CA LEU A 74 -4.53 3.36 2.98
C LEU A 74 -3.64 3.79 4.15
N SER A 75 -4.14 3.68 5.38
CA SER A 75 -3.32 3.80 6.58
C SER A 75 -3.58 2.67 7.54
N GLY A 76 -2.57 2.32 8.33
CA GLY A 76 -2.69 1.22 9.26
C GLY A 76 -1.57 1.14 10.27
N THR A 77 -1.61 0.06 11.04
CA THR A 77 -0.63 -0.27 12.07
C THR A 77 -0.09 -1.67 11.88
N VAL A 78 1.16 -1.86 12.29
CA VAL A 78 1.79 -3.17 12.42
C VAL A 78 2.12 -3.43 13.88
N ARG A 79 2.13 -4.69 14.30
CA ARG A 79 2.69 -5.16 15.57
C ARG A 79 3.48 -6.43 15.32
N ALA A 80 4.67 -6.50 15.89
CA ALA A 80 5.55 -7.66 15.86
C ALA A 80 6.28 -7.76 17.20
N PHE A 81 6.64 -8.98 17.61
CA PHE A 81 7.37 -9.21 18.87
C PHE A 81 8.90 -9.20 18.71
N SER A 82 9.43 -9.34 17.49
CA SER A 82 10.86 -9.28 17.21
C SER A 82 11.18 -8.34 16.05
N ASP A 83 12.41 -7.81 16.04
CA ASP A 83 12.89 -6.91 15.01
C ASP A 83 13.03 -7.62 13.65
N ASP A 84 13.42 -8.90 13.64
CA ASP A 84 13.49 -9.71 12.42
C ASP A 84 12.12 -9.83 11.73
N VAL A 85 11.07 -10.08 12.53
CA VAL A 85 9.69 -10.14 12.03
C VAL A 85 9.27 -8.76 11.54
N MET A 86 9.62 -7.68 12.26
CA MET A 86 9.35 -6.31 11.84
C MET A 86 9.98 -5.96 10.47
N GLN A 87 11.22 -6.39 10.23
CA GLN A 87 11.89 -6.20 8.93
C GLN A 87 11.24 -7.03 7.82
N LEU A 88 10.88 -8.29 8.10
CA LEU A 88 10.16 -9.14 7.15
C LEU A 88 8.84 -8.50 6.72
N ILE A 89 8.11 -7.92 7.66
CA ILE A 89 6.85 -7.23 7.39
C ILE A 89 7.07 -5.99 6.54
N GLY A 90 8.08 -5.18 6.88
CA GLY A 90 8.44 -4.00 6.09
C GLY A 90 8.71 -4.32 4.62
N ARG A 91 9.50 -5.36 4.36
CA ARG A 91 9.80 -5.85 2.99
C ARG A 91 8.55 -6.35 2.27
N ASN A 92 7.72 -7.16 2.95
CA ASN A 92 6.53 -7.74 2.34
C ASN A 92 5.42 -6.71 2.09
N LEU A 93 5.27 -5.72 2.97
CA LEU A 93 4.35 -4.59 2.78
C LEU A 93 4.71 -3.82 1.51
N ALA A 94 6.00 -3.48 1.34
CA ALA A 94 6.50 -2.80 0.15
C ALA A 94 6.24 -3.63 -1.12
N ARG A 95 6.58 -4.92 -1.09
CA ARG A 95 6.35 -5.84 -2.21
C ARG A 95 4.88 -5.97 -2.61
N VAL A 96 3.96 -6.03 -1.64
CA VAL A 96 2.52 -6.08 -1.94
C VAL A 96 2.03 -4.77 -2.56
N ALA A 97 2.52 -3.63 -2.07
CA ALA A 97 2.16 -2.33 -2.63
C ALA A 97 2.67 -2.17 -4.08
N GLU A 98 3.90 -2.61 -4.37
CA GLU A 98 4.47 -2.63 -5.72
C GLU A 98 3.74 -3.61 -6.64
N GLY A 99 3.48 -4.84 -6.19
CA GLY A 99 2.74 -5.84 -6.97
C GLY A 99 1.32 -5.38 -7.31
N GLY A 100 0.66 -4.65 -6.40
CA GLY A 100 -0.65 -4.03 -6.66
C GLY A 100 -0.60 -2.98 -7.78
N LYS A 101 0.51 -2.22 -7.88
CA LYS A 101 0.75 -1.29 -8.99
C LYS A 101 0.84 -2.03 -10.32
N ASP A 102 1.70 -3.05 -10.38
CA ASP A 102 2.05 -3.73 -11.61
C ASP A 102 0.90 -4.58 -12.15
N ALA A 103 0.19 -5.30 -11.27
CA ALA A 103 -1.00 -6.07 -11.64
C ALA A 103 -2.07 -5.19 -12.30
N MET A 104 -2.24 -3.96 -11.81
CA MET A 104 -3.22 -3.04 -12.36
C MET A 104 -2.76 -2.36 -13.66
N GLN A 105 -1.45 -2.14 -13.83
CA GLN A 105 -0.91 -1.66 -15.11
C GLN A 105 -1.13 -2.65 -16.26
N VAL A 106 -1.03 -3.96 -15.99
CA VAL A 106 -1.33 -5.01 -16.99
C VAL A 106 -2.79 -4.97 -17.41
N LEU A 107 -3.72 -4.75 -16.47
CA LEU A 107 -5.15 -4.66 -16.75
C LEU A 107 -5.53 -3.38 -17.53
N PHE A 108 -4.76 -2.29 -17.35
CA PHE A 108 -5.05 -0.97 -17.93
C PHE A 108 -3.87 -0.45 -18.74
N ALA A 109 -3.39 -1.22 -19.72
CA ALA A 109 -2.18 -0.94 -20.51
C ALA A 109 -2.10 0.46 -21.18
N ARG A 110 -3.23 1.19 -21.25
CA ARG A 110 -3.30 2.57 -21.79
C ARG A 110 -2.96 3.67 -20.77
N HIS A 111 -2.90 3.35 -19.48
CA HIS A 111 -2.74 4.34 -18.41
C HIS A 111 -1.76 3.85 -17.33
N HIS A 112 -0.99 4.78 -16.73
CA HIS A 112 -0.02 4.45 -15.68
C HIS A 112 -0.61 4.55 -14.28
N VAL A 113 -0.68 3.44 -13.54
CA VAL A 113 -0.86 3.46 -12.08
C VAL A 113 0.45 3.80 -11.41
N ARG A 114 0.40 4.67 -10.39
CA ARG A 114 1.58 4.97 -9.58
C ARG A 114 1.24 4.84 -8.10
N VAL A 115 1.97 3.98 -7.41
CA VAL A 115 1.97 3.88 -5.94
C VAL A 115 3.21 4.63 -5.46
N PHE A 116 3.02 5.79 -4.85
CA PHE A 116 4.11 6.78 -4.71
C PHE A 116 4.76 6.81 -3.34
N ARG A 117 4.04 6.36 -2.30
CA ARG A 117 4.49 6.64 -0.94
C ARG A 117 4.09 5.50 -0.03
N PHE A 118 5.11 4.74 0.36
CA PHE A 118 5.09 3.86 1.52
C PHE A 118 5.88 4.55 2.64
N VAL A 119 5.25 4.81 3.79
CA VAL A 119 5.96 5.32 4.97
C VAL A 119 5.70 4.40 6.15
N LEU A 120 6.66 3.54 6.48
CA LEU A 120 6.67 2.81 7.74
C LEU A 120 7.36 3.67 8.80
N ARG A 121 6.62 4.17 9.80
CA ARG A 121 7.19 4.98 10.90
C ARG A 121 7.28 4.14 12.16
N VAL A 122 8.49 3.81 12.62
CA VAL A 122 8.74 3.11 13.90
C VAL A 122 9.17 4.13 14.96
N LEU A 123 8.37 4.33 16.01
CA LEU A 123 8.69 5.21 17.14
C LEU A 123 9.30 4.39 18.29
N ALA A 124 10.60 4.09 18.26
CA ALA A 124 11.31 3.59 19.46
C ALA A 124 12.82 3.87 19.50
N SER A 125 13.45 4.12 18.37
CA SER A 125 14.84 4.58 18.26
C SER A 125 14.98 5.16 16.86
N GLN A 126 15.86 6.14 16.66
CA GLN A 126 15.95 6.94 15.43
C GLN A 126 16.34 6.16 14.14
N GLU A 127 16.28 4.83 14.12
CA GLU A 127 16.58 4.02 12.94
C GLU A 127 15.61 2.83 12.77
N LEU A 128 14.60 3.03 11.91
CA LEU A 128 14.27 2.09 10.83
C LEU A 128 13.51 2.85 9.72
N TYR A 129 14.22 3.15 8.62
CA TYR A 129 13.68 3.76 7.39
C TYR A 129 13.46 2.67 6.33
N ILE A 130 12.27 2.58 5.74
CA ILE A 130 12.10 1.96 4.40
C ILE A 130 11.49 3.00 3.47
N LEU A 131 12.35 3.56 2.63
CA LEU A 131 12.05 4.42 1.49
C LEU A 131 11.95 3.55 0.23
N LEU A 132 10.84 3.64 -0.51
CA LEU A 132 10.88 3.43 -1.96
C LEU A 132 10.80 4.81 -2.61
N GLN A 133 11.97 5.44 -2.77
CA GLN A 133 12.14 6.54 -3.72
C GLN A 133 11.92 5.97 -5.13
N PRO A 134 11.30 6.71 -6.07
CA PRO A 134 11.21 6.27 -7.46
C PRO A 134 12.63 5.97 -7.96
N ALA A 135 12.79 4.89 -8.74
CA ALA A 135 13.94 4.79 -9.63
C ALA A 135 14.06 6.13 -10.38
N TRP A 136 15.22 6.76 -10.25
CA TRP A 136 15.42 8.19 -10.38
C TRP A 136 15.39 8.74 -11.82
N CYS A 137 15.15 10.04 -11.90
CA CYS A 137 15.78 11.05 -12.77
C CYS A 137 15.47 11.15 -14.28
N THR A 138 14.90 12.33 -14.63
CA THR A 138 15.13 13.22 -15.80
C THR A 138 15.08 12.62 -17.22
N VAL A 139 14.31 13.15 -18.16
CA VAL A 139 14.53 14.34 -19.03
C VAL A 139 13.14 14.60 -19.68
N SER A 140 12.57 15.78 -19.91
CA SER A 140 12.95 17.19 -20.13
C SER A 140 11.76 18.06 -19.74
#